data_AF-D3U7D5-F1
#
_entry.id   AF-D3U7D5-F1
#
_cell.length_a   1.000
_cell.length_b   1.000
_cell.length_c   1.000
_cell.angle_alpha   90.00
_cell.angle_beta   90.00
_cell.angle_gamma   90.00
#
_symmetry.space_group_name_H-M   'P 1'
#
loop_
_entity.id
_entity.type
_entity.pdbx_description
1 polymer ?
#
loop_
_entity_poly.entity_id
_entity_poly.type
_entity_poly.pdbx_seq_one_letter_code
_entity_poly.pdbx_strand_id
1 'polypeptide(L)' 'SVVQELRRNGTLSYEMSLIRDIRDREFKIFTDAGRVMRPLFVVEKEFKKPNRGNLVLNKTHIQRLSADKDIDTSR' A
#
# COMPACT_ATOMS: atom_id res chain seq x y z
N SER A 1 3.57 -0.11 -11.99
CA SER A 1 5.00 -0.42 -11.75
C SER A 1 5.04 -1.72 -10.98
N VAL A 2 5.57 -2.77 -11.60
CA VAL A 2 5.58 -4.15 -11.07
C VAL A 2 6.16 -4.20 -9.66
N VAL A 3 7.27 -3.50 -9.40
CA VAL A 3 7.96 -3.54 -8.09
C VAL A 3 7.11 -2.94 -6.96
N GLN A 4 6.33 -1.88 -7.23
CA GLN A 4 5.42 -1.33 -6.22
C GLN A 4 4.28 -2.29 -5.90
N GLU A 5 3.85 -3.09 -6.86
CA GLU A 5 2.80 -4.09 -6.66
C GLU A 5 3.31 -5.27 -5.83
N LEU A 6 4.54 -5.72 -6.06
CA LEU A 6 5.21 -6.71 -5.22
C LEU A 6 5.34 -6.27 -3.75
N ARG A 7 5.44 -4.97 -3.47
CA ARG A 7 5.37 -4.46 -2.09
C ARG A 7 3.94 -4.43 -1.55
N ARG A 8 2.95 -4.11 -2.39
CA ARG A 8 1.54 -4.03 -1.98
C ARG A 8 0.91 -5.40 -1.71
N ASN A 9 1.34 -6.44 -2.42
CA ASN A 9 0.84 -7.81 -2.23
C ASN A 9 1.63 -8.61 -1.17
N GLY A 10 2.66 -8.01 -0.56
CA GLY A 10 3.46 -8.62 0.51
C GLY A 10 4.63 -9.50 0.03
N THR A 11 4.88 -9.65 -1.28
CA THR A 11 6.07 -10.37 -1.76
C THR A 11 7.37 -9.67 -1.34
N LEU A 12 7.36 -8.34 -1.29
CA LEU A 12 8.41 -7.50 -0.74
C LEU A 12 7.92 -6.93 0.61
N SER A 13 8.80 -6.93 1.62
CA SER A 13 8.50 -6.36 2.94
C SER A 13 8.00 -4.91 2.83
N TYR A 14 6.94 -4.58 3.58
CA TYR A 14 6.36 -3.25 3.65
C TYR A 14 7.33 -2.21 4.22
N GLU A 15 8.36 -2.63 4.95
CA GLU A 15 9.38 -1.76 5.53
C GLU A 15 10.39 -1.27 4.47
N MET A 16 10.49 -1.92 3.32
CA MET A 16 11.41 -1.48 2.26
C MET A 16 10.89 -0.25 1.53
N SER A 17 11.75 0.75 1.32
CA SER A 17 11.40 1.95 0.55
C SER A 17 11.82 1.78 -0.91
N LEU A 18 10.91 2.11 -1.82
CA LEU A 18 11.07 1.97 -3.26
C LEU A 18 10.90 3.36 -3.89
N ILE A 19 11.99 3.94 -4.40
CA ILE A 19 12.01 5.30 -4.94
C ILE A 19 12.46 5.24 -6.40
N ARG A 20 11.65 5.79 -7.30
CA ARG A 20 12.03 5.96 -8.70
C ARG A 20 12.40 7.42 -8.92
N ASP A 21 13.68 7.68 -9.15
CA ASP A 21 14.13 8.96 -9.66
C ASP A 21 13.98 9.00 -11.18
N ILE A 22 13.03 9.78 -11.67
CA ILE A 22 12.71 9.82 -13.11
C ILE A 22 13.75 10.64 -13.87
N ARG A 23 14.30 11.69 -13.26
CA ARG A 23 15.24 12.61 -13.91
C ARG A 23 16.58 11.91 -14.11
N ASP A 24 17.04 11.24 -13.06
CA ASP A 24 18.32 10.54 -13.06
C ASP A 24 18.20 9.10 -13.60
N ARG A 25 16.98 8.70 -13.99
CA ARG A 25 16.65 7.36 -14.50
C ARG A 25 17.07 6.24 -13.55
N GLU A 26 17.01 6.50 -12.24
CA GLU A 26 17.47 5.59 -11.20
C GLU A 26 16.29 4.97 -10.43
N PHE A 27 16.46 3.74 -9.96
CA PHE A 27 15.54 3.09 -9.04
C PHE A 27 16.28 2.65 -7.78
N LYS A 28 15.96 3.30 -6.65
CA LYS A 28 16.60 3.09 -5.35
C LYS A 28 15.73 2.19 -4.47
N ILE A 29 16.37 1.19 -3.88
CA ILE A 29 15.76 0.27 -2.90
C ILE A 29 16.51 0.44 -1.58
N PHE A 30 15.77 0.73 -0.52
CA PHE A 30 16.31 0.92 0.82
C PHE A 30 15.70 -0.10 1.78
N THR A 31 16.56 -0.86 2.46
CA THR A 31 16.20 -1.97 3.37
C THR A 31 16.67 -1.75 4.82
N ASP A 32 17.20 -0.57 5.11
CA ASP A 32 17.75 -0.17 6.41
C ASP A 32 16.66 -0.03 7.49
N ALA A 33 17.05 -0.33 8.74
CA ALA A 33 16.22 -0.14 9.92
C ALA A 33 16.29 1.31 10.44
N GLY A 34 15.32 1.72 11.26
CA GLY A 34 15.34 3.03 11.93
C GLY A 34 14.73 4.20 11.14
N ARG A 35 14.14 3.95 9.97
CA ARG A 35 13.41 4.97 9.20
C ARG A 35 12.03 5.23 9.81
N VAL A 36 11.65 6.50 9.87
CA VAL A 36 10.30 6.90 10.31
C VAL A 36 9.31 6.69 9.17
N MET A 37 8.20 5.99 9.45
CA MET A 37 7.15 5.72 8.49
C MET A 37 5.86 6.46 8.85
N ARG A 38 5.13 6.93 7.83
CA ARG A 38 3.77 7.46 7.95
C ARG A 38 2.83 6.75 6.98
N PRO A 39 1.95 5.86 7.44
CA PRO A 39 0.95 5.22 6.59
C PRO A 39 0.05 6.27 5.93
N LEU A 40 -0.25 6.07 4.64
CA LEU A 40 -1.11 6.94 3.84
C LEU A 40 -2.10 6.08 3.06
N PHE A 41 -3.27 6.64 2.76
CA PHE A 41 -4.21 5.99 1.86
C PHE A 41 -3.73 6.07 0.41
N VAL A 42 -3.97 4.99 -0.33
CA VAL A 42 -3.64 4.89 -1.75
C VAL A 42 -4.80 5.41 -2.59
N VAL A 43 -4.48 6.21 -3.60
CA VAL A 43 -5.42 6.65 -4.65
C VAL A 43 -5.36 5.68 -5.82
N GLU A 44 -6.52 5.32 -6.36
CA GLU A 44 -6.63 4.49 -7.57
C GLU A 44 -6.17 5.29 -8.80
N LYS A 45 -5.18 4.75 -9.51
CA LYS A 45 -4.56 5.41 -10.67
C LYS A 45 -4.87 4.70 -11.98
N GLU A 46 -5.33 3.46 -11.94
CA GLU A 46 -5.55 2.66 -13.12
C GLU A 46 -6.73 3.18 -13.93
N PHE A 47 -6.48 3.45 -15.21
CA PHE A 47 -7.44 4.07 -16.13
C PHE A 47 -8.69 3.22 -16.36
N LYS A 48 -8.55 1.89 -16.25
CA LYS A 48 -9.61 0.93 -16.51
C LYS A 48 -10.58 0.80 -15.34
N LYS A 49 -10.22 1.29 -14.15
CA LYS A 49 -11.07 1.13 -12.97
C LYS A 49 -12.07 2.28 -12.85
N PRO A 50 -13.33 1.98 -12.49
CA PRO A 50 -14.38 2.99 -12.40
C PRO A 50 -14.12 4.03 -11.28
N ASN A 51 -13.34 3.68 -10.26
CA ASN A 51 -13.01 4.53 -9.12
C ASN A 51 -11.70 5.32 -9.30
N ARG A 52 -11.15 5.42 -10.51
CA ARG A 52 -9.93 6.18 -10.80
C ARG A 52 -10.00 7.59 -10.21
N GLY A 53 -8.92 8.02 -9.56
CA GLY A 53 -8.82 9.33 -8.92
C GLY A 53 -9.37 9.37 -7.49
N ASN A 54 -10.06 8.32 -7.04
CA ASN A 54 -10.57 8.22 -5.67
C ASN A 54 -9.69 7.29 -4.80
N LEU A 55 -9.94 7.28 -3.50
CA LEU A 55 -9.27 6.35 -2.59
C LEU A 55 -9.59 4.90 -2.96
N VAL A 56 -8.59 4.03 -2.80
CA VAL A 56 -8.79 2.57 -2.85
C VAL A 56 -9.61 2.09 -1.64
N LEU A 57 -9.50 2.79 -0.51
CA LEU A 57 -10.36 2.57 0.66
C LEU A 57 -11.82 2.90 0.31
N ASN A 58 -12.72 1.95 0.56
CA ASN A 58 -14.15 2.10 0.32
C ASN A 58 -14.95 1.77 1.60
N LYS A 59 -16.27 1.99 1.55
CA LYS A 59 -17.16 1.70 2.70
C LYS A 59 -17.20 0.22 3.06
N THR A 60 -17.04 -0.68 2.08
CA THR A 60 -17.08 -2.13 2.34
C THR A 60 -15.86 -2.58 3.15
N HIS A 61 -14.68 -1.97 2.95
CA HIS A 61 -13.51 -2.20 3.79
C HIS A 61 -13.74 -1.77 5.24
N ILE A 62 -14.38 -0.61 5.46
CA ILE A 62 -14.70 -0.12 6.82
C ILE A 62 -15.70 -1.04 7.53
N GLN A 63 -16.72 -1.51 6.81
CA GLN A 63 -17.70 -2.45 7.35
C GLN A 63 -17.05 -3.77 7.75
N ARG A 64 -16.17 -4.32 6.92
CA ARG A 64 -15.38 -5.52 7.26
C ARG A 64 -14.54 -5.32 8.51
N LEU A 65 -13.78 -4.22 8.57
CA LEU A 65 -12.98 -3.89 9.76
C LEU A 65 -13.83 -3.70 11.03
N SER A 66 -15.08 -3.25 10.89
CA SER A 66 -16.00 -3.10 12.02
C SER A 66 -16.50 -4.47 12.48
N ALA A 67 -16.88 -5.35 11.55
CA ALA A 67 -17.30 -6.71 11.86
C ALA A 67 -16.16 -7.55 12.47
N ASP A 68 -14.92 -7.37 12.00
CA ASP A 68 -13.74 -8.07 12.52
C ASP A 68 -13.47 -7.76 14.00
N LYS A 69 -13.91 -6.59 14.51
CA LYS A 69 -13.76 -6.25 15.94
C LYS A 69 -14.62 -7.11 16.85
N ASP A 70 -15.74 -7.62 16.33
CA ASP A 70 -16.69 -8.42 17.08
C ASP A 70 -16.34 -9.92 17.06
N ILE A 71 -15.31 -10.30 16.28
CA ILE A 71 -14.81 -11.68 16.22
C ILE A 71 -13.85 -11.92 17.40
N ASP A 72 -14.24 -12.83 18.29
CA ASP A 72 -13.36 -13.28 19.36
C ASP A 72 -12.18 -14.07 18.77
N THR A 73 -11.00 -13.48 18.87
CA THR A 73 -9.72 -14.04 18.37
C THR A 73 -8.92 -14.72 19.47
N SER A 74 -9.46 -14.86 20.68
CA SER A 74 -8.73 -15.36 21.87
C SER A 74 -8.56 -16.90 21.94
N ARG A 75 -8.74 -17.62 20.83
CA ARG A 75 -8.49 -19.07 20.77
C ARG A 75 -7.09 -19.43 20.32
#